data_AF-A0A9E5BRV7-F1
#
_entry.id   AF-A0A9E5BRV7-F1
#
_cell.length_a   1.000
_cell.length_b   1.000
_cell.length_c   1.000
_cell.angle_alpha   90.00
_cell.angle_beta   90.00
_cell.angle_gamma   90.00
#
_symmetry.space_group_name_H-M   'P 1'
#
loop_
_entity.id
_entity.type
_entity.pdbx_description
1 polymer ?
#
loop_
_entity_poly.entity_id
_entity_poly.type
_entity_poly.pdbx_seq_one_letter_code
_entity_poly.pdbx_strand_id
1 'polypeptide(L)'
;IAVPAGPLKKHCQRLARLSHAFAWLADFSLIFLGGSLKRKERLSARLADGMSYLYMAAAAVRLAGKYPDSKDHQVHAAWALTYCFYHSQKAMLDFCQNFPVRPLGILIRGLLFPWGQTMRYPSDQASHHLAQLMQHPNDYRQLLTESIFLSGDPKQPVDRMEHAFQLLMAHEDLYHAMDAVIDKLDRQVIKHKERIQDHHHDKHLQ
;
A
#
# COMPACT_ATOMS: atom_id res chain seq x y z
N ILE A 1 6.95 -2.15 23.73
CA ILE A 1 5.60 -2.36 23.16
C ILE A 1 5.18 -3.77 23.56
N ALA A 2 4.19 -3.92 24.45
CA ALA A 2 3.67 -5.25 24.77
C ALA A 2 3.17 -5.90 23.48
N VAL A 3 3.61 -7.12 23.19
CA VAL A 3 3.24 -7.80 21.94
C VAL A 3 1.79 -8.26 22.07
N PRO A 4 0.83 -7.70 21.31
CA PRO A 4 -0.55 -8.16 21.39
C PRO A 4 -0.59 -9.63 20.96
N ALA A 5 -1.26 -10.47 21.75
CA ALA A 5 -1.54 -11.85 21.37
C ALA A 5 -2.50 -11.83 20.16
N GLY A 6 -2.16 -12.52 19.07
CA GLY A 6 -3.01 -12.56 17.87
C GLY A 6 -2.26 -12.51 16.53
N PRO A 7 -2.96 -12.25 15.41
CA PRO A 7 -2.38 -12.23 14.05
C PRO A 7 -1.25 -11.22 13.88
N LEU A 8 -1.24 -10.15 14.69
CA LEU A 8 -0.21 -9.10 14.68
C LEU A 8 1.15 -9.55 15.25
N LYS A 9 1.21 -10.64 16.03
CA LYS A 9 2.46 -11.11 16.66
C LYS A 9 3.58 -11.34 15.63
N LYS A 10 3.25 -11.99 14.50
CA LYS A 10 4.21 -12.24 13.41
C LYS A 10 4.71 -10.94 12.78
N HIS A 11 3.83 -9.95 12.63
CA HIS A 11 4.22 -8.64 12.09
C HIS A 11 5.13 -7.88 13.07
N CYS A 12 4.86 -7.92 14.37
CA CYS A 12 5.74 -7.34 15.38
C CYS A 12 7.14 -7.97 15.38
N GLN A 13 7.23 -9.30 15.23
CA GLN A 13 8.52 -10.00 15.12
C GLN A 13 9.29 -9.57 13.85
N ARG A 14 8.59 -9.43 12.71
CA ARG A 14 9.19 -8.94 11.47
C ARG A 14 9.67 -7.51 11.58
N LEU A 15 8.88 -6.64 12.20
CA LEU A 15 9.25 -5.26 12.48
C LEU A 15 10.50 -5.21 13.35
N ALA A 16 10.53 -5.95 14.46
CA ALA A 16 11.70 -6.02 15.35
C ALA A 16 12.96 -6.49 14.62
N ARG A 17 12.84 -7.52 13.77
CA ARG A 17 13.95 -8.03 12.96
C ARG A 17 14.48 -6.98 11.98
N LEU A 18 13.60 -6.30 11.25
CA LEU A 18 14.00 -5.26 10.30
C LEU A 18 14.57 -4.03 11.02
N SER A 19 14.01 -3.65 12.17
CA SER A 19 14.55 -2.56 13.00
C SER A 19 15.93 -2.90 13.54
N HIS A 20 16.19 -4.15 13.92
CA HIS A 20 17.53 -4.58 14.33
C HIS A 20 18.53 -4.52 13.18
N ALA A 21 18.13 -5.00 11.99
CA ALA A 21 18.95 -4.89 10.78
C ALA A 21 19.22 -3.42 10.41
N PHE A 22 18.22 -2.55 10.53
CA PHE A 22 18.36 -1.12 10.29
C PHE A 22 19.31 -0.46 11.29
N ALA A 23 19.20 -0.77 12.58
CA ALA A 23 20.10 -0.25 13.61
C ALA A 23 21.56 -0.61 13.30
N TRP A 24 21.80 -1.89 12.95
CA TRP A 24 23.11 -2.33 12.47
C TRP A 24 23.60 -1.53 11.27
N LEU A 25 22.76 -1.31 10.26
CA LEU A 25 23.13 -0.51 9.08
C LEU A 25 23.44 0.95 9.43
N ALA A 26 22.63 1.55 10.29
CA ALA A 26 22.78 2.93 10.72
C ALA A 26 24.10 3.12 11.49
N ASP A 27 24.33 2.31 12.53
CA ASP A 27 25.55 2.38 13.33
C ASP A 27 26.79 2.10 12.48
N PHE A 28 26.73 1.05 11.65
CA PHE A 28 27.79 0.73 10.71
C PHE A 28 28.09 1.88 9.75
N SER A 29 27.05 2.51 9.20
CA SER A 29 27.20 3.65 8.30
C SER A 29 27.86 4.84 8.98
N LEU A 30 27.54 5.09 10.25
CA LEU A 30 28.12 6.18 11.02
C LEU A 30 29.59 5.90 11.37
N ILE A 31 29.95 4.65 11.70
CA ILE A 31 31.34 4.25 11.99
C ILE A 31 32.22 4.41 10.73
N PHE A 32 31.77 3.93 9.58
CA PHE A 32 32.62 3.89 8.37
C PHE A 32 32.57 5.17 7.53
N LEU A 33 31.42 5.83 7.44
CA LEU A 33 31.30 7.06 6.67
C LEU A 33 31.44 8.32 7.54
N GLY A 34 31.06 8.27 8.81
CA GLY A 34 31.06 9.43 9.70
C GLY A 34 30.42 10.66 9.05
N GLY A 35 31.12 11.79 9.08
CA GLY A 35 30.67 13.05 8.46
C GLY A 35 30.54 13.00 6.93
N SER A 36 31.14 12.03 6.24
CA SER A 36 30.98 11.86 4.80
C SER A 36 29.61 11.31 4.41
N LEU A 37 28.88 10.69 5.36
CA LEU A 37 27.51 10.22 5.13
C LEU A 37 26.61 11.39 4.74
N LYS A 38 26.76 12.53 5.41
CA LYS A 38 26.02 13.77 5.12
C LYS A 38 26.29 14.28 3.69
N ARG A 39 27.51 14.07 3.17
CA ARG A 39 27.85 14.44 1.79
C ARG A 39 27.34 13.42 0.76
N LYS A 40 27.00 12.20 1.18
CA LYS A 40 26.46 11.15 0.31
C LYS A 40 24.95 11.07 0.44
N GLU A 41 24.30 12.13 -0.02
CA GLU A 41 22.85 12.37 0.12
C GLU A 41 21.99 11.18 -0.37
N ARG A 42 22.41 10.49 -1.44
CA ARG A 42 21.68 9.30 -1.94
C ARG A 42 21.74 8.10 -0.99
N LEU A 43 22.80 7.96 -0.20
CA LEU A 43 22.91 6.88 0.80
C LEU A 43 22.12 7.21 2.06
N SER A 44 22.22 8.46 2.54
CA SER A 44 21.41 8.91 3.68
C SER A 44 19.92 8.90 3.35
N ALA A 45 19.53 9.22 2.11
CA ALA A 45 18.15 9.12 1.64
C ALA A 45 17.63 7.68 1.72
N ARG A 46 18.40 6.68 1.28
CA ARG A 46 18.00 5.26 1.38
C ARG A 46 17.87 4.79 2.82
N LEU A 47 18.73 5.26 3.73
CA LEU A 47 18.57 5.00 5.17
C LEU A 47 17.30 5.67 5.70
N ALA A 48 17.04 6.92 5.31
CA ALA A 48 15.82 7.63 5.70
C ALA A 48 14.58 6.89 5.21
N ASP A 49 14.53 6.47 3.94
CA ASP A 49 13.43 5.67 3.39
C ASP A 49 13.20 4.40 4.22
N GLY A 50 14.27 3.64 4.48
CA GLY A 50 14.23 2.43 5.30
C GLY A 50 13.62 2.67 6.68
N MET A 51 14.03 3.76 7.35
CA MET A 51 13.51 4.18 8.66
C MET A 51 12.05 4.62 8.59
N SER A 52 11.68 5.45 7.60
CA SER A 52 10.33 5.97 7.42
C SER A 52 9.33 4.83 7.26
N TYR A 53 9.66 3.81 6.47
CA TYR A 53 8.81 2.62 6.35
C TYR A 53 8.70 1.83 7.65
N LEU A 54 9.76 1.70 8.45
CA LEU A 54 9.68 1.06 9.77
C LEU A 54 8.84 1.86 10.76
N TYR A 55 8.92 3.19 10.70
CA TYR A 55 8.08 4.07 11.51
C TYR A 55 6.61 3.94 11.14
N MET A 56 6.28 3.97 9.85
CA MET A 56 4.91 3.75 9.36
C MET A 56 4.39 2.35 9.75
N ALA A 57 5.23 1.31 9.64
CA ALA A 57 4.88 -0.02 10.10
C ALA A 57 4.62 -0.06 11.62
N ALA A 58 5.44 0.60 12.43
CA ALA A 58 5.22 0.69 13.88
C ALA A 58 3.91 1.42 14.22
N ALA A 59 3.58 2.49 13.49
CA ALA A 59 2.33 3.21 13.62
C ALA A 59 1.13 2.33 13.24
N ALA A 60 1.21 1.57 12.14
CA ALA A 60 0.18 0.64 11.70
C ALA A 60 -0.07 -0.48 12.74
N VAL A 61 0.99 -1.06 13.31
CA VAL A 61 0.86 -2.03 14.42
C VAL A 61 0.19 -1.40 15.63
N ARG A 62 0.62 -0.19 16.02
CA ARG A 62 0.05 0.52 17.17
C ARG A 62 -1.43 0.82 16.97
N LEU A 63 -1.82 1.23 15.76
CA LEU A 63 -3.21 1.50 15.42
C LEU A 63 -4.06 0.24 15.48
N ALA A 64 -3.61 -0.85 14.85
CA ALA A 64 -4.31 -2.14 14.89
C ALA A 64 -4.42 -2.69 16.32
N GLY A 65 -3.43 -2.42 17.17
CA GLY A 65 -3.46 -2.81 18.59
C GLY A 65 -4.48 -2.03 19.42
N LYS A 66 -5.00 -0.88 18.96
CA LYS A 66 -6.08 -0.16 19.64
C LYS A 66 -7.46 -0.77 19.36
N TYR A 67 -7.61 -1.46 18.22
CA TYR A 67 -8.88 -2.03 17.74
C TYR A 67 -8.73 -3.54 17.50
N PRO A 68 -8.52 -4.36 18.55
CA PRO A 68 -8.23 -5.78 18.39
C PRO A 68 -9.39 -6.58 17.78
N ASP A 69 -10.63 -6.16 18.00
CA ASP A 69 -11.82 -6.92 17.57
C ASP A 69 -12.29 -6.58 16.14
N SER A 70 -11.89 -5.43 15.61
CA SER A 70 -12.34 -5.01 14.27
C SER A 70 -11.46 -5.64 13.18
N LYS A 71 -12.10 -6.45 12.33
CA LYS A 71 -11.44 -7.14 11.21
C LYS A 71 -10.94 -6.14 10.17
N ASP A 72 -11.65 -5.04 9.95
CA ASP A 72 -11.30 -4.04 8.94
C ASP A 72 -9.95 -3.39 9.29
N HIS A 73 -9.78 -2.94 10.54
CA HIS A 73 -8.51 -2.41 11.03
C HIS A 73 -7.35 -3.40 10.86
N GLN A 74 -7.60 -4.70 11.08
CA GLN A 74 -6.58 -5.73 10.89
C GLN A 74 -6.20 -5.92 9.42
N VAL A 75 -7.17 -5.93 8.50
CA VAL A 75 -6.93 -6.08 7.05
C VAL A 75 -6.15 -4.89 6.51
N HIS A 76 -6.57 -3.66 6.86
CA HIS A 76 -5.84 -2.43 6.52
C HIS A 76 -4.40 -2.45 7.03
N ALA A 77 -4.21 -2.83 8.30
CA ALA A 77 -2.88 -2.92 8.88
C ALA A 77 -2.02 -4.00 8.23
N ALA A 78 -2.55 -5.20 7.96
CA ALA A 78 -1.81 -6.30 7.34
C ALA A 78 -1.26 -5.93 5.96
N TRP A 79 -2.08 -5.25 5.15
CA TRP A 79 -1.66 -4.73 3.84
C TRP A 79 -0.56 -3.67 4.01
N ALA A 80 -0.78 -2.65 4.86
CA ALA A 80 0.16 -1.56 5.09
C ALA A 80 1.51 -2.07 5.63
N LEU A 81 1.48 -3.05 6.55
CA LEU A 81 2.67 -3.68 7.11
C LEU A 81 3.48 -4.42 6.05
N THR A 82 2.79 -5.17 5.17
CA THR A 82 3.45 -5.90 4.09
C THR A 82 4.12 -4.94 3.11
N TYR A 83 3.43 -3.85 2.74
CA TYR A 83 3.97 -2.78 1.92
C TYR A 83 5.22 -2.15 2.57
N CYS A 84 5.11 -1.73 3.83
CA CYS A 84 6.23 -1.11 4.55
C CYS A 84 7.42 -2.06 4.71
N PHE A 85 7.21 -3.33 5.04
CA PHE A 85 8.30 -4.29 5.17
C PHE A 85 9.02 -4.55 3.85
N TYR A 86 8.29 -4.65 2.74
CA TYR A 86 8.88 -4.78 1.41
C TYR A 86 9.78 -3.58 1.09
N HIS A 87 9.25 -2.36 1.24
CA HIS A 87 9.98 -1.15 0.88
C HIS A 87 11.13 -0.84 1.83
N SER A 88 10.98 -1.08 3.13
CA SER A 88 12.07 -0.97 4.11
C SER A 88 13.22 -1.92 3.75
N GLN A 89 12.92 -3.19 3.49
CA GLN A 89 13.95 -4.16 3.09
C GLN A 89 14.63 -3.78 1.78
N LYS A 90 13.84 -3.33 0.79
CA LYS A 90 14.36 -2.86 -0.50
C LYS A 90 15.33 -1.69 -0.33
N ALA A 91 14.95 -0.66 0.44
CA ALA A 91 15.80 0.51 0.69
C ALA A 91 17.12 0.11 1.38
N MET A 92 17.07 -0.81 2.35
CA MET A 92 18.26 -1.33 3.03
C MET A 92 19.16 -2.15 2.11
N LEU A 93 18.59 -2.95 1.20
CA LEU A 93 19.35 -3.68 0.19
C LEU A 93 20.00 -2.73 -0.83
N ASP A 94 19.25 -1.73 -1.30
CA ASP A 94 19.75 -0.70 -2.21
C ASP A 94 20.88 0.11 -1.56
N PHE A 95 20.79 0.37 -0.25
CA PHE A 95 21.87 0.96 0.53
C PHE A 95 23.13 0.08 0.50
N CYS A 96 23.00 -1.23 0.77
CA CYS A 96 24.13 -2.16 0.74
C CYS A 96 24.78 -2.27 -0.65
N GLN A 97 23.96 -2.32 -1.72
CA GLN A 97 24.44 -2.44 -3.09
C GLN A 97 25.20 -1.19 -3.56
N ASN A 98 24.78 -0.01 -3.10
CA ASN A 98 25.38 1.26 -3.48
C ASN A 98 26.39 1.77 -2.45
N PHE A 99 26.79 0.92 -1.50
CA PHE A 99 27.74 1.31 -0.46
C PHE A 99 29.09 1.70 -1.10
N PRO A 100 29.79 2.74 -0.59
CA PRO A 100 30.98 3.26 -1.26
C PRO A 100 32.11 2.23 -1.40
N VAL A 101 32.20 1.35 -0.42
CA VAL A 101 33.16 0.23 -0.41
C VAL A 101 32.38 -1.04 -0.78
N ARG A 102 32.43 -1.42 -2.06
CA ARG A 102 31.71 -2.60 -2.59
C ARG A 102 31.88 -3.90 -1.79
N PRO A 103 33.10 -4.34 -1.41
CA PRO A 103 33.24 -5.59 -0.66
C PRO A 103 32.54 -5.54 0.69
N LEU A 104 32.54 -4.36 1.32
CA LEU A 104 31.88 -4.13 2.60
C LEU A 104 30.35 -4.15 2.46
N GLY A 105 29.82 -3.53 1.39
CA GLY A 105 28.40 -3.61 1.05
C GLY A 105 27.92 -5.05 0.82
N ILE A 106 28.73 -5.88 0.15
CA ILE A 106 28.44 -7.30 -0.06
C ILE A 106 28.46 -8.08 1.27
N LEU A 107 29.45 -7.83 2.13
CA LEU A 107 29.57 -8.47 3.44
C LEU A 107 28.34 -8.18 4.32
N ILE A 108 27.96 -6.91 4.44
CA ILE A 108 26.80 -6.48 5.23
C ILE A 108 25.51 -7.07 4.67
N ARG A 109 25.37 -7.07 3.34
CA ARG A 109 24.23 -7.71 2.68
C ARG A 109 24.16 -9.20 3.04
N GLY A 110 25.29 -9.91 3.00
CA GLY A 110 25.36 -11.32 3.39
C GLY A 110 24.99 -11.56 4.85
N LEU A 111 25.41 -10.67 5.75
CA LEU A 111 25.14 -10.77 7.19
C LEU A 111 23.66 -10.51 7.53
N LEU A 112 23.08 -9.42 7.02
CA LEU A 112 21.74 -8.97 7.39
C LEU A 112 20.65 -9.55 6.50
N PHE A 113 20.94 -9.77 5.22
CA PHE A 113 19.98 -10.24 4.21
C PHE A 113 20.63 -11.31 3.31
N PRO A 114 20.98 -12.49 3.85
CA PRO A 114 21.66 -13.54 3.08
C PRO A 114 20.88 -13.97 1.83
N TRP A 115 19.55 -13.99 1.90
CA TRP A 115 18.67 -14.29 0.76
C TRP A 115 18.17 -13.05 0.01
N GLY A 116 18.73 -11.87 0.26
CA GLY A 116 18.31 -10.63 -0.40
C GLY A 116 16.87 -10.25 -0.04
N GLN A 117 16.05 -9.92 -1.04
CA GLN A 117 14.66 -9.49 -0.84
C GLN A 117 13.77 -10.68 -0.51
N THR A 118 13.41 -10.83 0.76
CA THR A 118 12.58 -11.94 1.26
C THR A 118 11.14 -11.52 1.51
N MET A 119 10.93 -10.23 1.82
CA MET A 119 9.61 -9.65 1.94
C MET A 119 8.99 -9.51 0.55
N ARG A 120 7.78 -10.04 0.41
CA ARG A 120 7.00 -9.93 -0.83
C ARG A 120 6.20 -8.64 -0.81
N TYR A 121 6.03 -8.05 -1.99
CA TYR A 121 5.07 -6.97 -2.17
C TYR A 121 3.64 -7.49 -1.91
N PRO A 122 2.70 -6.66 -1.41
CA PRO A 122 1.30 -7.07 -1.28
C PRO A 122 0.75 -7.62 -2.59
N SER A 123 0.01 -8.73 -2.54
CA SER A 123 -0.56 -9.31 -3.76
C SER A 123 -1.68 -8.44 -4.33
N ASP A 124 -1.90 -8.53 -5.64
CA ASP A 124 -2.99 -7.82 -6.30
C ASP A 124 -4.36 -8.20 -5.72
N GLN A 125 -4.53 -9.47 -5.34
CA GLN A 125 -5.72 -9.95 -4.63
C GLN A 125 -5.93 -9.22 -3.29
N ALA A 126 -4.87 -9.03 -2.51
CA ALA A 126 -4.95 -8.32 -1.23
C ALA A 126 -5.25 -6.82 -1.44
N SER A 127 -4.66 -6.20 -2.46
CA SER A 127 -4.91 -4.80 -2.82
C SER A 127 -6.35 -4.61 -3.34
N HIS A 128 -6.85 -5.54 -4.16
CA HIS A 128 -8.21 -5.52 -4.67
C HIS A 128 -9.22 -5.68 -3.54
N HIS A 129 -9.00 -6.66 -2.65
CA HIS A 129 -9.85 -6.86 -1.48
C HIS A 129 -9.88 -5.62 -0.57
N LEU A 130 -8.74 -4.97 -0.34
CA LEU A 130 -8.66 -3.73 0.42
C LEU A 130 -9.43 -2.59 -0.26
N ALA A 131 -9.29 -2.46 -1.59
CA ALA A 131 -9.99 -1.43 -2.36
C ALA A 131 -11.52 -1.64 -2.34
N GLN A 132 -11.99 -2.90 -2.36
CA GLN A 132 -13.41 -3.21 -2.17
C GLN A 132 -13.89 -2.81 -0.78
N LEU A 133 -13.13 -3.16 0.28
CA LEU A 133 -13.48 -2.76 1.65
C LEU A 133 -13.62 -1.24 1.79
N MET A 134 -12.73 -0.47 1.16
CA MET A 134 -12.77 1.01 1.19
C MET A 134 -13.99 1.64 0.51
N GLN A 135 -14.68 0.90 -0.35
CA GLN A 135 -15.87 1.38 -1.07
C GLN A 135 -17.16 1.25 -0.25
N HIS A 136 -17.14 0.48 0.85
CA HIS A 136 -18.29 0.28 1.71
C HIS A 136 -18.11 0.99 3.06
N PRO A 137 -19.21 1.28 3.78
CA PRO A 137 -19.13 1.72 5.17
C PRO A 137 -18.42 0.66 6.01
N ASN A 138 -17.35 1.05 6.69
CA ASN A 138 -16.55 0.15 7.53
C ASN A 138 -15.97 0.91 8.74
N ASP A 139 -15.55 0.19 9.76
CA ASP A 139 -15.04 0.79 11.02
C ASP A 139 -13.80 1.67 10.77
N TYR A 140 -12.93 1.24 9.85
CA TYR A 140 -11.70 1.95 9.52
C TYR A 140 -11.97 3.31 8.88
N ARG A 141 -12.97 3.39 8.00
CA ARG A 141 -13.44 4.62 7.37
C ARG A 141 -14.02 5.56 8.40
N GLN A 142 -14.84 5.07 9.33
CA GLN A 142 -15.41 5.90 10.41
C GLN A 142 -14.30 6.57 11.22
N LEU A 143 -13.26 5.81 11.61
CA LEU A 143 -12.09 6.38 12.27
C LEU A 143 -11.41 7.48 11.45
N LEU A 144 -11.27 7.30 10.14
CA LEU A 144 -10.69 8.34 9.28
C LEU A 144 -11.59 9.58 9.22
N THR A 145 -12.91 9.38 9.11
CA THR A 145 -13.90 10.45 9.07
C THR A 145 -13.94 11.25 10.38
N GLU A 146 -13.64 10.66 11.55
CA GLU A 146 -13.53 11.40 12.83
C GLU A 146 -12.49 12.54 12.77
N SER A 147 -11.46 12.38 11.95
CA SER A 147 -10.41 13.40 11.76
C SER A 147 -10.75 14.46 10.70
N ILE A 148 -11.90 14.33 10.04
CA ILE A 148 -12.36 15.20 8.97
C ILE A 148 -13.50 16.07 9.50
N PHE A 149 -13.39 17.39 9.30
CA PHE A 149 -14.48 18.31 9.61
C PHE A 149 -15.56 18.21 8.53
N LEU A 150 -16.75 17.75 8.91
CA LEU A 150 -17.95 17.74 8.08
C LEU A 150 -18.88 18.87 8.55
N SER A 151 -19.12 19.84 7.67
CA SER A 151 -19.93 21.03 7.99
C SER A 151 -21.43 20.75 7.88
N GLY A 152 -21.82 19.70 7.16
CA GLY A 152 -23.20 19.42 6.75
C GLY A 152 -23.72 20.33 5.63
N ASP A 153 -22.88 21.21 5.08
CA ASP A 153 -23.25 22.10 3.97
C ASP A 153 -22.96 21.43 2.62
N PRO A 154 -23.97 21.13 1.78
CA PRO A 154 -23.79 20.51 0.46
C PRO A 154 -22.89 21.30 -0.52
N LYS A 155 -22.64 22.59 -0.23
CA LYS A 155 -21.75 23.42 -1.03
C LYS A 155 -20.28 23.11 -0.78
N GLN A 156 -19.93 22.64 0.42
CA GLN A 156 -18.57 22.30 0.79
C GLN A 156 -18.09 21.05 0.02
N PRO A 157 -16.87 21.04 -0.55
CA PRO A 157 -16.41 19.92 -1.38
C PRO A 157 -16.38 18.57 -0.66
N VAL A 158 -15.97 18.55 0.61
CA VAL A 158 -15.84 17.33 1.41
C VAL A 158 -17.21 16.77 1.77
N ASP A 159 -18.11 17.63 2.27
CA ASP A 159 -19.50 17.26 2.59
C ASP A 159 -20.27 16.78 1.35
N ARG A 160 -20.03 17.39 0.17
CA ARG A 160 -20.61 16.92 -1.09
C ARG A 160 -20.16 15.52 -1.46
N MET A 161 -18.86 15.22 -1.27
CA MET A 161 -18.33 13.87 -1.53
C MET A 161 -18.92 12.85 -0.57
N GLU A 162 -19.03 13.20 0.72
CA GLU A 162 -19.66 12.35 1.73
C GLU A 162 -21.14 12.09 1.40
N HIS A 163 -21.89 13.12 1.04
CA HIS A 163 -23.29 13.00 0.64
C HIS A 163 -23.44 12.13 -0.62
N ALA A 164 -22.58 12.29 -1.62
CA ALA A 164 -22.56 11.45 -2.82
C ALA A 164 -22.26 9.98 -2.47
N PHE A 165 -21.30 9.72 -1.57
CA PHE A 165 -21.01 8.38 -1.07
C PHE A 165 -22.22 7.74 -0.39
N GLN A 166 -22.91 8.49 0.48
CA GLN A 166 -24.12 8.00 1.16
C GLN A 166 -25.25 7.71 0.18
N LEU A 167 -25.44 8.55 -0.84
CA LEU A 167 -26.42 8.30 -1.90
C LEU A 167 -26.07 7.05 -2.73
N LEU A 168 -24.80 6.83 -3.05
CA LEU A 168 -24.33 5.63 -3.75
C LEU A 168 -24.65 4.37 -2.94
N MET A 169 -24.36 4.39 -1.64
CA MET A 169 -24.67 3.26 -0.75
C MET A 169 -26.18 3.03 -0.58
N ALA A 170 -26.98 4.10 -0.53
CA ALA A 170 -28.43 4.00 -0.43
C ALA A 170 -29.11 3.47 -1.70
N HIS A 171 -28.45 3.57 -2.86
CA HIS A 171 -29.01 3.20 -4.17
C HIS A 171 -28.11 2.21 -4.92
N GLU A 172 -27.32 1.40 -4.20
CA GLU A 172 -26.34 0.47 -4.78
C GLU A 172 -26.98 -0.44 -5.84
N ASP A 173 -28.17 -0.99 -5.55
CA ASP A 173 -28.94 -1.82 -6.48
C ASP A 173 -29.29 -1.09 -7.79
N LEU A 174 -29.65 0.20 -7.70
CA LEU A 174 -30.00 1.02 -8.87
C LEU A 174 -28.78 1.27 -9.75
N TYR A 175 -27.63 1.55 -9.14
CA TYR A 175 -26.38 1.73 -9.88
C TYR A 175 -25.93 0.43 -10.55
N HIS A 176 -26.01 -0.70 -9.86
CA HIS A 176 -25.74 -2.01 -10.47
C HIS A 176 -26.67 -2.34 -11.64
N ALA A 177 -27.96 -2.02 -11.52
CA ALA A 177 -28.91 -2.19 -12.63
C ALA A 177 -28.55 -1.29 -13.81
N MET A 178 -28.16 -0.04 -13.55
CA MET A 178 -27.77 0.92 -14.58
C MET A 178 -26.48 0.50 -15.29
N ASP A 179 -25.46 0.07 -14.55
CA ASP A 179 -24.20 -0.46 -15.11
C ASP A 179 -24.46 -1.68 -15.98
N ALA A 180 -25.31 -2.62 -15.54
CA ALA A 180 -25.67 -3.79 -16.34
C ALA A 180 -26.38 -3.42 -17.66
N VAL A 181 -27.15 -2.32 -17.67
CA VAL A 181 -27.78 -1.80 -18.88
C VAL A 181 -26.75 -1.14 -19.80
N ILE A 182 -25.84 -0.33 -19.25
CA ILE A 182 -24.75 0.31 -19.99
C ILE A 182 -23.86 -0.74 -20.65
N ASP A 183 -23.46 -1.78 -19.90
CA ASP A 183 -22.67 -2.90 -20.40
C ASP A 183 -23.34 -3.63 -21.57
N LYS A 184 -24.66 -3.83 -21.49
CA LYS A 184 -25.43 -4.44 -22.57
C LYS A 184 -25.46 -3.55 -23.80
N LEU A 185 -25.61 -2.24 -23.59
CA LEU A 185 -25.64 -1.26 -24.67
C LEU A 185 -24.27 -1.20 -25.37
N ASP A 186 -23.17 -1.15 -24.62
CA ASP A 186 -21.82 -1.14 -25.17
C ASP A 186 -21.53 -2.39 -26.02
N ARG A 187 -21.92 -3.58 -25.52
CA ARG A 187 -21.80 -4.82 -26.30
C ARG A 187 -22.62 -4.79 -27.59
N GLN A 188 -23.83 -4.21 -27.56
CA GLN A 188 -24.67 -4.07 -28.74
C GLN A 188 -24.06 -3.09 -29.76
N VAL A 189 -23.52 -1.97 -29.30
CA VAL A 189 -22.87 -0.96 -30.15
C VAL A 189 -21.64 -1.56 -30.84
N ILE A 190 -20.79 -2.29 -30.10
CA ILE A 190 -19.62 -2.98 -30.68
C ILE A 190 -20.06 -3.97 -31.76
N LYS A 191 -21.03 -4.84 -31.44
CA LYS A 191 -21.55 -5.83 -32.39
C LYS A 191 -22.17 -5.19 -33.64
N HIS A 192 -22.83 -4.05 -33.49
CA HIS A 192 -23.40 -3.32 -34.63
C HIS A 192 -22.30 -2.71 -35.50
N LYS A 193 -21.26 -2.16 -34.88
CA LYS A 193 -20.09 -1.59 -35.58
C LYS A 193 -19.32 -2.66 -36.37
N GLU A 194 -19.09 -3.83 -35.78
CA GLU A 194 -18.48 -4.98 -36.47
C GLU A 194 -19.28 -5.40 -37.69
N ARG A 195 -20.61 -5.57 -37.56
CA ARG A 195 -21.49 -5.93 -38.68
C ARG A 195 -21.47 -4.93 -39.84
N ILE A 196 -21.44 -3.64 -39.55
CA ILE A 196 -21.35 -2.59 -40.59
C ILE A 196 -19.99 -2.66 -41.29
N GLN A 197 -18.91 -2.89 -40.55
CA GLN A 197 -17.57 -2.96 -41.08
C GLN A 197 -17.38 -4.19 -41.99
N ASP A 198 -17.92 -5.34 -41.59
CA ASP A 198 -17.92 -6.57 -42.42
C ASP A 198 -18.69 -6.37 -43.73
N HIS A 199 -19.87 -5.74 -43.69
CA HIS A 199 -20.65 -5.44 -44.91
C HIS A 199 -19.98 -4.43 -45.85
N HIS A 200 -19.13 -3.54 -45.33
CA HIS A 200 -18.31 -2.66 -46.18
C HIS A 200 -17.11 -3.39 -46.79
N HIS A 201 -16.59 -4.43 -46.14
CA HIS A 201 -15.49 -5.23 -46.67
C HIS A 201 -15.95 -6.14 -47.84
N ASP A 202 -17.12 -6.78 -47.71
CA ASP A 202 -17.70 -7.63 -48.76
C ASP A 202 -18.08 -6.85 -50.04
N LYS A 203 -18.53 -5.60 -49.91
CA LYS A 203 -18.89 -4.76 -51.07
C LYS A 203 -17.70 -4.27 -51.89
N HIS A 204 -16.48 -4.34 -51.36
CA HIS A 204 -15.25 -3.96 -52.08
C HIS A 204 -14.56 -5.15 -52.77
N LEU A 205 -15.06 -6.38 -52.56
CA LEU A 205 -14.54 -7.63 -53.13
C LEU A 205 -15.37 -8.17 -54.31
N GLN A 206 -16.39 -7.43 -54.76
CA GLN A 206 -17.17 -7.67 -55.99
C GLN A 206 -16.86 -6.59 -57.02
#